data_AF-A0A1H3P772-F1
#
_entry.id   AF-A0A1H3P772-F1
#
_cell.length_a   1.000
_cell.length_b   1.000
_cell.length_c   1.000
_cell.angle_alpha   90.00
_cell.angle_beta   90.00
_cell.angle_gamma   90.00
#
_symmetry.space_group_name_H-M   'P 1'
#
loop_
_entity.id
_entity.type
_entity.pdbx_description
1 polymer ?
#
loop_
_entity_poly.entity_id
_entity_poly.type
_entity_poly.pdbx_seq_one_letter_code
_entity_poly.pdbx_strand_id
1 'polypeptide(L)'
;MKKVILTICVLALILTSCSIDGLRVPEKPNKNIQKSGPDIDTSEGGTGGESITYRDDLENNINYIDVNVDMGLTKDFISEANGKKDILFQNNMANKDVNRPNTDRLTNSINVAGNAQMYVTLIPDDIDVDLLYKEYNIPLDYLLITSEDTNIYSEPNLDSDALGKAEQLSKVKLEGKATFNYLNQTNEWYLLSWIENGNTTYGYVTVDKGVPRKFRFDKMSEEIKSLEFELEKYQYGYISNYKDRNGSPPLINGKAVDSFGIQAYQSAPAYYSLENKNEFRYFPDGMLVSILDEDKGHFKVKNLAYEGEYWIPKQFISFDDNLDNLNKVIVVDKTNQNEALFENRNGRWTMISYTLATTGMSEENKYETPTGSFKVLQKRDKFYYLNHRTNQIAGYAPYGTRFSAGAYVHGIPVEYKVVDGEKIDPGMKEYLVTIGTTPRSAKCVRNYTSHAKFVYDWADMNDTAVIIMD
;
A
#
# COMPACT_ATOMS: atom_id res chain seq x y z
N MET A 1 -1.23 -59.02 6.78
CA MET A 1 -1.52 -60.05 5.74
C MET A 1 -2.94 -60.54 5.95
N LYS A 2 -3.84 -60.75 4.96
CA LYS A 2 -3.99 -60.34 3.54
C LYS A 2 -5.52 -60.14 3.35
N LYS A 3 -6.00 -59.02 2.80
CA LYS A 3 -6.49 -58.83 1.40
C LYS A 3 -7.34 -60.01 0.84
N VAL A 4 -8.64 -59.93 0.48
CA VAL A 4 -9.54 -58.92 -0.19
C VAL A 4 -9.83 -59.30 -1.66
N ILE A 5 -11.02 -58.90 -2.17
CA ILE A 5 -11.88 -59.60 -3.16
C ILE A 5 -12.42 -58.62 -4.23
N LEU A 6 -12.35 -58.99 -5.53
CA LEU A 6 -13.34 -58.78 -6.64
C LEU A 6 -13.78 -57.29 -6.95
N THR A 7 -14.49 -56.85 -8.01
CA THR A 7 -15.52 -57.47 -8.89
C THR A 7 -15.79 -56.68 -10.21
N ILE A 8 -15.85 -57.40 -11.36
CA ILE A 8 -16.68 -57.25 -12.60
C ILE A 8 -16.78 -55.90 -13.39
N CYS A 9 -16.85 -56.02 -14.73
CA CYS A 9 -17.36 -55.00 -15.67
C CYS A 9 -18.26 -55.66 -16.75
N VAL A 10 -19.38 -55.01 -17.13
CA VAL A 10 -20.30 -55.33 -18.26
C VAL A 10 -21.06 -54.03 -18.64
N LEU A 11 -21.75 -53.93 -19.78
CA LEU A 11 -21.24 -53.58 -21.14
C LEU A 11 -22.44 -53.52 -22.11
N ALA A 12 -22.71 -52.39 -22.78
CA ALA A 12 -23.77 -52.28 -23.80
C ALA A 12 -23.59 -51.11 -24.81
N LEU A 13 -23.03 -51.43 -25.99
CA LEU A 13 -23.62 -51.26 -27.35
C LEU A 13 -24.86 -50.33 -27.49
N ILE A 14 -25.03 -49.40 -28.48
CA ILE A 14 -24.24 -48.97 -29.68
C ILE A 14 -24.45 -47.43 -29.90
N LEU A 15 -24.57 -46.70 -31.05
CA LEU A 15 -24.62 -46.89 -32.53
C LEU A 15 -24.12 -45.61 -33.29
N THR A 16 -23.82 -45.75 -34.60
CA THR A 16 -23.53 -44.77 -35.70
C THR A 16 -23.71 -43.25 -35.57
N SER A 17 -22.70 -42.48 -36.05
CA SER A 17 -22.69 -41.91 -37.43
C SER A 17 -21.27 -41.43 -37.82
N CYS A 18 -21.03 -41.04 -39.09
CA CYS A 18 -19.71 -40.65 -39.60
C CYS A 18 -19.74 -39.29 -40.34
N SER A 19 -18.68 -38.49 -40.16
CA SER A 19 -18.21 -37.45 -41.10
C SER A 19 -16.70 -37.28 -40.93
N ILE A 20 -16.00 -36.86 -41.99
CA ILE A 20 -14.54 -36.65 -42.00
C ILE A 20 -14.24 -35.24 -42.50
N ASP A 21 -13.63 -34.44 -41.62
CA ASP A 21 -12.89 -33.22 -41.93
C ASP A 21 -11.53 -33.31 -41.21
N GLY A 22 -10.44 -32.71 -41.69
CA GLY A 22 -10.26 -31.96 -42.92
C GLY A 22 -8.86 -31.35 -42.94
N LEU A 23 -7.94 -31.92 -43.75
CA LEU A 23 -6.53 -31.50 -43.77
C LEU A 23 -6.38 -30.05 -44.27
N ARG A 24 -5.88 -29.15 -43.41
CA ARG A 24 -5.33 -27.85 -43.82
C ARG A 24 -3.98 -27.56 -43.18
N VAL A 25 -3.15 -26.86 -43.95
CA VAL A 25 -1.73 -26.57 -43.70
C VAL A 25 -1.61 -25.38 -42.75
N PRO A 26 -0.62 -25.34 -41.83
CA PRO A 26 -0.34 -24.14 -41.05
C PRO A 26 0.14 -23.00 -41.96
N GLU A 27 -0.61 -21.89 -41.97
CA GLU A 27 -0.17 -20.67 -42.66
C GLU A 27 1.03 -20.02 -41.96
N LYS A 28 1.84 -19.30 -42.74
CA LYS A 28 3.05 -18.63 -42.24
C LYS A 28 2.68 -17.42 -41.38
N PRO A 29 3.45 -17.09 -40.33
CA PRO A 29 3.14 -15.95 -39.47
C PRO A 29 3.19 -14.64 -40.28
N ASN A 30 2.06 -13.93 -40.31
CA ASN A 30 1.91 -12.69 -41.06
C ASN A 30 2.70 -11.55 -40.36
N LYS A 31 3.66 -10.96 -41.06
CA LYS A 31 4.49 -9.86 -40.53
C LYS A 31 3.73 -8.53 -40.60
N ASN A 32 2.82 -8.30 -39.67
CA ASN A 32 2.33 -6.97 -39.31
C ASN A 32 1.73 -6.96 -37.90
N ILE A 33 2.60 -6.95 -36.88
CA ILE A 33 2.22 -6.54 -35.52
C ILE A 33 2.48 -5.04 -35.42
N GLN A 34 1.44 -4.23 -35.65
CA GLN A 34 1.45 -2.84 -35.19
C GLN A 34 1.43 -2.83 -33.66
N LYS A 35 2.12 -1.86 -33.05
CA LYS A 35 2.05 -1.65 -31.60
C LYS A 35 0.70 -1.04 -31.27
N SER A 36 -0.21 -1.84 -30.72
CA SER A 36 -1.45 -1.37 -30.09
C SER A 36 -1.39 -1.64 -28.59
N GLY A 37 -0.70 -0.75 -27.87
CA GLY A 37 -1.18 -0.43 -26.51
C GLY A 37 -2.46 0.39 -26.63
N PRO A 38 -3.31 0.48 -25.59
CA PRO A 38 -4.41 1.43 -25.61
C PRO A 38 -3.84 2.85 -25.60
N ASP A 39 -4.12 3.63 -26.64
CA ASP A 39 -4.00 5.09 -26.55
C ASP A 39 -5.07 5.56 -25.57
N ILE A 40 -4.64 5.91 -24.34
CA ILE A 40 -5.55 6.35 -23.28
C ILE A 40 -5.98 7.78 -23.59
N ASP A 41 -7.20 7.94 -24.10
CA ASP A 41 -7.84 9.25 -24.17
C ASP A 41 -8.03 9.80 -22.75
N THR A 42 -7.42 10.94 -22.46
CA THR A 42 -7.47 11.58 -21.15
C THR A 42 -8.73 12.42 -20.92
N SER A 43 -9.72 12.41 -21.84
CA SER A 43 -10.91 13.26 -21.79
C SER A 43 -12.19 12.57 -21.27
N GLU A 44 -12.31 11.24 -21.33
CA GLU A 44 -13.51 10.52 -20.87
C GLU A 44 -13.34 9.89 -19.47
N GLY A 45 -13.40 10.73 -18.44
CA GLY A 45 -13.57 10.30 -17.06
C GLY A 45 -15.02 9.93 -16.75
N GLY A 46 -15.26 8.77 -16.12
CA GLY A 46 -16.59 8.39 -15.62
C GLY A 46 -17.14 9.39 -14.61
N THR A 47 -18.46 9.56 -14.56
CA THR A 47 -19.14 10.75 -13.99
C THR A 47 -18.92 10.99 -12.48
N GLY A 48 -17.83 11.68 -12.14
CA GLY A 48 -17.75 12.61 -11.01
C GLY A 48 -18.10 14.02 -11.48
N GLY A 49 -18.91 14.75 -10.71
CA GLY A 49 -19.49 16.01 -11.20
C GLY A 49 -18.51 17.18 -11.25
N GLU A 50 -18.49 17.93 -12.36
CA GLU A 50 -17.68 19.15 -12.56
C GLU A 50 -18.05 20.33 -11.62
N SER A 51 -18.96 20.13 -10.67
CA SER A 51 -19.44 21.16 -9.75
C SER A 51 -19.40 20.68 -8.29
N ILE A 52 -18.72 21.44 -7.44
CA ILE A 52 -18.71 21.23 -5.98
C ILE A 52 -20.08 21.64 -5.46
N THR A 53 -20.97 20.66 -5.26
CA THR A 53 -22.38 20.93 -4.92
C THR A 53 -22.62 21.02 -3.41
N TYR A 54 -21.87 20.29 -2.57
CA TYR A 54 -22.07 20.31 -1.12
C TYR A 54 -20.77 20.42 -0.30
N ARG A 55 -20.91 20.84 0.97
CA ARG A 55 -19.83 20.82 1.98
C ARG A 55 -19.31 19.41 2.26
N ASP A 56 -20.08 18.40 1.88
CA ASP A 56 -19.74 16.99 2.06
C ASP A 56 -18.71 16.47 1.02
N ASP A 57 -18.50 17.23 -0.07
CA ASP A 57 -17.49 16.95 -1.11
C ASP A 57 -16.11 17.54 -0.85
N LEU A 58 -15.98 18.26 0.26
CA LEU A 58 -14.77 19.00 0.62
C LEU A 58 -14.13 18.38 1.87
N GLU A 59 -12.86 18.00 1.77
CA GLU A 59 -12.05 17.49 2.88
C GLU A 59 -11.21 18.61 3.54
N ASN A 60 -10.78 18.34 4.77
CA ASN A 60 -9.72 19.13 5.41
C ASN A 60 -8.38 18.93 4.67
N ASN A 61 -7.38 19.75 4.99
CA ASN A 61 -6.05 19.63 4.39
C ASN A 61 -5.49 18.19 4.53
N ILE A 62 -5.22 17.54 3.40
CA ILE A 62 -4.70 16.16 3.33
C ILE A 62 -3.17 16.07 3.34
N ASN A 63 -2.48 17.20 3.27
CA ASN A 63 -1.02 17.30 3.25
C ASN A 63 -0.50 17.70 4.64
N TYR A 64 0.29 16.85 5.31
CA TYR A 64 1.10 17.30 6.44
C TYR A 64 2.24 18.16 5.89
N ILE A 65 3.03 17.62 4.94
CA ILE A 65 4.08 18.38 4.25
C ILE A 65 3.45 18.93 2.98
N ASP A 66 3.60 20.24 2.79
CA ASP A 66 3.16 20.96 1.59
C ASP A 66 3.68 20.24 0.34
N VAL A 67 2.76 19.90 -0.58
CA VAL A 67 3.10 19.10 -1.76
C VAL A 67 4.08 19.83 -2.70
N ASN A 68 4.18 21.16 -2.62
CA ASN A 68 5.19 21.93 -3.36
C ASN A 68 6.61 21.70 -2.83
N VAL A 69 6.80 21.37 -1.54
CA VAL A 69 8.09 20.96 -0.98
C VAL A 69 8.49 19.59 -1.52
N ASP A 70 7.54 18.65 -1.58
CA ASP A 70 7.77 17.34 -2.20
C ASP A 70 8.07 17.45 -3.70
N MET A 71 7.41 18.36 -4.41
CA MET A 71 7.72 18.71 -5.81
C MET A 71 9.05 19.49 -5.97
N GLY A 72 9.57 20.11 -4.92
CA GLY A 72 10.92 20.68 -4.89
C GLY A 72 11.95 19.56 -4.88
N LEU A 73 11.96 18.78 -3.79
CA LEU A 73 12.82 17.60 -3.60
C LEU A 73 12.80 16.65 -4.81
N THR A 74 11.64 16.46 -5.45
CA THR A 74 11.52 15.62 -6.66
C THR A 74 12.21 16.21 -7.89
N LYS A 75 12.27 17.55 -8.05
CA LYS A 75 13.02 18.18 -9.15
C LYS A 75 14.51 18.14 -8.89
N ASP A 76 14.91 18.46 -7.67
CA ASP A 76 16.32 18.57 -7.27
C ASP A 76 17.00 17.21 -7.45
N PHE A 77 16.40 16.16 -6.88
CA PHE A 77 16.78 14.75 -7.08
C PHE A 77 16.83 14.32 -8.56
N ILE A 78 15.84 14.70 -9.38
CA ILE A 78 15.82 14.38 -10.81
C ILE A 78 16.95 15.12 -11.57
N SER A 79 17.34 16.31 -11.12
CA SER A 79 18.46 17.06 -11.68
C SER A 79 19.80 16.41 -11.31
N GLU A 80 19.99 16.08 -10.04
CA GLU A 80 21.21 15.46 -9.49
C GLU A 80 21.44 14.06 -10.08
N ALA A 81 20.39 13.23 -10.13
CA ALA A 81 20.42 11.90 -10.74
C ALA A 81 20.50 11.91 -12.28
N ASN A 82 20.78 13.06 -12.92
CA ASN A 82 20.91 13.22 -14.37
C ASN A 82 19.68 12.69 -15.15
N GLY A 83 18.47 12.93 -14.61
CA GLY A 83 17.20 12.47 -15.19
C GLY A 83 16.80 11.04 -14.83
N LYS A 84 17.63 10.27 -14.12
CA LYS A 84 17.27 8.92 -13.64
C LYS A 84 16.30 9.04 -12.45
N LYS A 85 15.04 8.62 -12.64
CA LYS A 85 14.10 8.44 -11.52
C LYS A 85 14.49 7.20 -10.71
N ASP A 86 15.24 7.40 -9.64
CA ASP A 86 15.79 6.34 -8.76
C ASP A 86 16.80 5.41 -9.45
N ILE A 87 17.78 4.96 -8.66
CA ILE A 87 18.64 3.81 -8.94
C ILE A 87 17.95 2.61 -8.23
N LEU A 88 16.87 2.01 -8.76
CA LEU A 88 16.53 1.78 -10.17
C LEU A 88 15.03 1.83 -10.46
N PHE A 89 14.63 2.42 -11.59
CA PHE A 89 13.43 1.99 -12.32
C PHE A 89 13.72 1.79 -13.83
N GLN A 90 14.39 0.69 -14.18
CA GLN A 90 14.47 0.24 -15.58
C GLN A 90 13.33 -0.72 -15.92
N ASN A 91 12.59 -0.39 -16.99
CA ASN A 91 11.59 -1.25 -17.60
C ASN A 91 12.21 -2.58 -18.08
N ASN A 92 11.70 -3.72 -17.62
CA ASN A 92 10.90 -4.64 -18.44
C ASN A 92 10.49 -5.92 -17.70
N MET A 93 9.33 -6.46 -18.09
CA MET A 93 8.90 -7.87 -17.99
C MET A 93 9.04 -8.59 -16.63
N ALA A 94 7.89 -8.78 -15.98
CA ALA A 94 7.68 -9.85 -15.01
C ALA A 94 7.79 -11.24 -15.70
N ASN A 95 8.99 -11.81 -15.71
CA ASN A 95 9.20 -13.24 -15.95
C ASN A 95 8.85 -14.03 -14.69
N LYS A 96 8.39 -15.28 -14.85
CA LYS A 96 7.97 -16.13 -13.72
C LYS A 96 9.12 -16.64 -12.84
N ASP A 97 10.36 -16.49 -13.30
CA ASP A 97 11.57 -16.67 -12.49
C ASP A 97 11.88 -15.38 -11.72
N VAL A 98 11.22 -15.18 -10.57
CA VAL A 98 11.65 -14.15 -9.61
C VAL A 98 13.04 -14.54 -9.12
N ASN A 99 14.04 -13.80 -9.60
CA ASN A 99 15.45 -14.14 -9.45
C ASN A 99 15.80 -14.50 -8.00
N ARG A 100 16.11 -15.78 -7.75
CA ARG A 100 17.16 -16.09 -6.78
C ARG A 100 18.41 -15.33 -7.26
N PRO A 101 19.02 -14.45 -6.44
CA PRO A 101 20.33 -13.91 -6.77
C PRO A 101 21.32 -15.06 -7.03
N ASN A 102 22.46 -14.76 -7.62
CA ASN A 102 23.58 -15.72 -7.64
C ASN A 102 24.16 -15.81 -6.22
N THR A 103 23.44 -16.51 -5.34
CA THR A 103 23.68 -16.62 -3.89
C THR A 103 25.08 -17.09 -3.59
N ASP A 104 25.64 -17.93 -4.45
CA ASP A 104 26.96 -18.51 -4.28
C ASP A 104 28.05 -17.44 -4.47
N ARG A 105 27.86 -16.46 -5.37
CA ARG A 105 28.75 -15.29 -5.42
C ARG A 105 28.56 -14.38 -4.22
N LEU A 106 27.31 -14.05 -3.89
CA LEU A 106 27.03 -13.07 -2.83
C LEU A 106 27.46 -13.58 -1.44
N THR A 107 27.14 -14.83 -1.12
CA THR A 107 27.61 -15.50 0.11
C THR A 107 29.11 -15.67 0.12
N ASN A 108 29.81 -15.90 -1.00
CA ASN A 108 31.27 -15.90 -1.00
C ASN A 108 31.88 -14.51 -0.71
N SER A 109 31.32 -13.42 -1.23
CA SER A 109 31.72 -12.05 -0.87
C SER A 109 31.44 -11.74 0.62
N ILE A 110 30.36 -12.28 1.16
CA ILE A 110 29.87 -11.99 2.51
C ILE A 110 30.53 -12.87 3.59
N ASN A 111 30.77 -14.16 3.33
CA ASN A 111 31.29 -15.13 4.31
C ASN A 111 32.71 -14.82 4.78
N VAL A 112 33.48 -14.00 4.02
CA VAL A 112 34.80 -13.50 4.43
C VAL A 112 34.70 -12.55 5.63
N ALA A 113 33.53 -11.94 5.89
CA ALA A 113 33.31 -10.99 6.98
C ALA A 113 33.17 -11.63 8.38
N GLY A 114 32.91 -12.94 8.48
CA GLY A 114 32.77 -13.66 9.75
C GLY A 114 31.46 -13.43 10.52
N ASN A 115 30.78 -12.29 10.34
CA ASN A 115 29.40 -12.05 10.78
C ASN A 115 28.63 -11.29 9.70
N ALA A 116 27.47 -11.83 9.29
CA ALA A 116 26.66 -11.21 8.24
C ALA A 116 25.20 -11.69 8.22
N GLN A 117 24.37 -10.89 7.55
CA GLN A 117 22.94 -11.08 7.33
C GLN A 117 22.61 -10.84 5.85
N MET A 118 21.82 -11.73 5.27
CA MET A 118 21.21 -11.57 3.94
C MET A 118 19.87 -10.84 4.06
N TYR A 119 19.53 -10.01 3.07
CA TYR A 119 18.17 -9.47 2.90
C TYR A 119 17.52 -10.21 1.72
N VAL A 120 16.54 -11.07 2.04
CA VAL A 120 15.80 -11.88 1.07
C VAL A 120 14.36 -11.99 1.54
N THR A 121 13.54 -11.02 1.18
CA THR A 121 12.09 -11.07 1.33
C THR A 121 11.52 -12.11 0.38
N LEU A 122 10.74 -13.04 0.93
CA LEU A 122 10.04 -14.09 0.20
C LEU A 122 8.54 -13.79 0.19
N ILE A 123 7.87 -14.23 -0.87
CA ILE A 123 6.41 -14.27 -0.94
C ILE A 123 5.97 -15.62 -0.33
N PRO A 124 5.01 -15.65 0.62
CA PRO A 124 4.54 -16.90 1.21
C PRO A 124 3.94 -17.88 0.19
N ASP A 125 4.23 -19.18 0.34
CA ASP A 125 3.80 -20.24 -0.59
C ASP A 125 2.26 -20.33 -0.75
N ASP A 126 1.49 -19.83 0.23
CA ASP A 126 0.03 -19.76 0.17
C ASP A 126 -0.51 -18.66 -0.77
N ILE A 127 0.29 -17.61 -1.04
CA ILE A 127 -0.07 -16.50 -1.92
C ILE A 127 0.34 -16.79 -3.37
N ASP A 128 -0.62 -16.72 -4.29
CA ASP A 128 -0.32 -16.69 -5.72
C ASP A 128 0.17 -15.31 -6.17
N VAL A 129 0.89 -15.23 -7.28
CA VAL A 129 1.40 -13.96 -7.84
C VAL A 129 0.98 -13.82 -9.29
N ASP A 130 0.13 -12.82 -9.56
CA ASP A 130 -0.29 -12.44 -10.91
C ASP A 130 -0.42 -10.92 -10.97
N LEU A 131 0.74 -10.25 -11.02
CA LEU A 131 0.81 -8.79 -11.02
C LEU A 131 0.07 -8.23 -12.24
N LEU A 132 -0.87 -7.32 -12.01
CA LEU A 132 -1.59 -6.57 -13.03
C LEU A 132 -0.95 -5.18 -13.20
N TYR A 133 -0.62 -4.50 -12.10
CA TYR A 133 0.14 -3.26 -12.11
C TYR A 133 1.65 -3.51 -12.23
N LYS A 134 2.33 -2.78 -13.13
CA LYS A 134 3.73 -3.05 -13.52
C LYS A 134 4.58 -1.79 -13.83
N GLU A 135 4.08 -0.59 -13.53
CA GLU A 135 4.72 0.68 -13.92
C GLU A 135 6.05 0.95 -13.17
N TYR A 136 6.15 0.47 -11.92
CA TYR A 136 7.35 0.63 -11.08
C TYR A 136 7.91 -0.74 -10.67
N ASN A 137 9.19 -0.96 -10.94
CA ASN A 137 9.91 -2.19 -10.62
C ASN A 137 10.66 -2.01 -9.28
N ILE A 138 9.95 -2.17 -8.17
CA ILE A 138 10.47 -1.85 -6.83
C ILE A 138 11.19 -3.08 -6.23
N PRO A 139 12.44 -2.96 -5.76
CA PRO A 139 13.12 -4.04 -5.04
C PRO A 139 12.40 -4.39 -3.73
N LEU A 140 12.26 -5.69 -3.43
CA LEU A 140 11.53 -6.18 -2.25
C LEU A 140 12.24 -5.87 -0.92
N ASP A 141 13.56 -5.75 -0.95
CA ASP A 141 14.43 -5.27 0.13
C ASP A 141 15.27 -4.12 -0.41
N TYR A 142 15.25 -2.97 0.27
CA TYR A 142 15.93 -1.76 -0.18
C TYR A 142 16.52 -0.95 0.97
N LEU A 143 17.60 -0.22 0.66
CA LEU A 143 18.14 0.81 1.53
C LEU A 143 17.54 2.14 1.09
N LEU A 144 16.73 2.75 1.96
CA LEU A 144 16.33 4.14 1.81
C LEU A 144 17.51 5.01 2.22
N ILE A 145 18.11 5.73 1.27
CA ILE A 145 19.22 6.65 1.56
C ILE A 145 18.69 7.88 2.30
N THR A 146 19.23 8.12 3.50
CA THR A 146 18.84 9.24 4.38
C THR A 146 19.93 10.30 4.51
N SER A 147 21.19 9.98 4.20
CA SER A 147 22.28 10.95 4.17
C SER A 147 22.46 11.61 2.80
N GLU A 148 22.73 12.91 2.82
CA GLU A 148 23.34 13.63 1.69
C GLU A 148 24.74 13.06 1.37
N ASP A 149 25.25 13.30 0.16
CA ASP A 149 26.61 12.93 -0.28
C ASP A 149 27.00 11.43 -0.06
N THR A 150 26.06 10.51 -0.27
CA THR A 150 26.28 9.08 -0.01
C THR A 150 27.09 8.42 -1.15
N ASN A 151 28.41 8.32 -0.99
CA ASN A 151 29.28 7.51 -1.86
C ASN A 151 28.96 6.00 -1.73
N ILE A 152 28.97 5.28 -2.85
CA ILE A 152 28.99 3.81 -2.90
C ILE A 152 30.40 3.35 -3.24
N TYR A 153 30.96 2.47 -2.40
CA TYR A 153 32.34 2.00 -2.49
C TYR A 153 32.46 0.63 -3.16
N SER A 154 33.60 0.37 -3.80
CA SER A 154 33.93 -0.93 -4.43
C SER A 154 34.22 -2.02 -3.40
N GLU A 155 34.76 -1.65 -2.24
CA GLU A 155 35.01 -2.52 -1.09
C GLU A 155 34.43 -1.89 0.20
N PRO A 156 34.22 -2.66 1.29
CA PRO A 156 33.76 -2.14 2.57
C PRO A 156 34.88 -1.46 3.36
N ASN A 157 35.58 -0.52 2.73
CA ASN A 157 36.54 0.40 3.35
C ASN A 157 36.54 1.76 2.62
N LEU A 158 36.77 2.83 3.37
CA LEU A 158 36.67 4.22 2.87
C LEU A 158 37.83 4.64 1.95
N ASP A 159 38.90 3.84 1.90
CA ASP A 159 40.08 4.06 1.06
C ASP A 159 39.93 3.44 -0.35
N SER A 160 38.86 2.68 -0.60
CA SER A 160 38.57 2.02 -1.87
C SER A 160 37.90 2.95 -2.90
N ASP A 161 37.97 2.57 -4.18
CA ASP A 161 37.38 3.36 -5.27
C ASP A 161 35.86 3.52 -5.08
N ALA A 162 35.38 4.76 -5.17
CA ALA A 162 33.96 5.07 -5.21
C ALA A 162 33.38 4.72 -6.59
N LEU A 163 32.44 3.77 -6.63
CA LEU A 163 31.74 3.34 -7.84
C LEU A 163 30.71 4.38 -8.31
N GLY A 164 30.22 5.21 -7.40
CA GLY A 164 29.27 6.28 -7.68
C GLY A 164 28.73 6.94 -6.41
N LYS A 165 27.67 7.73 -6.55
CA LYS A 165 26.87 8.27 -5.45
C LYS A 165 25.44 7.77 -5.54
N ALA A 166 24.78 7.70 -4.39
CA ALA A 166 23.33 7.63 -4.28
C ALA A 166 22.83 8.92 -3.62
N GLU A 167 21.87 9.58 -4.26
CA GLU A 167 21.29 10.81 -3.73
C GLU A 167 20.34 10.50 -2.57
N GLN A 168 20.09 11.50 -1.70
CA GLN A 168 19.14 11.35 -0.60
C GLN A 168 17.75 10.96 -1.15
N LEU A 169 17.01 10.14 -0.40
CA LEU A 169 15.73 9.54 -0.79
C LEU A 169 15.82 8.47 -1.90
N SER A 170 17.02 8.14 -2.40
CA SER A 170 17.21 6.96 -3.28
C SER A 170 16.79 5.67 -2.60
N LYS A 171 16.27 4.72 -3.39
CA LYS A 171 15.76 3.42 -2.90
C LYS A 171 16.50 2.27 -3.59
N VAL A 172 17.77 2.10 -3.21
CA VAL A 172 18.69 1.15 -3.84
C VAL A 172 18.45 -0.26 -3.31
N LYS A 173 18.52 -1.30 -4.15
CA LYS A 173 18.31 -2.69 -3.71
C LYS A 173 19.36 -3.07 -2.65
N LEU A 174 18.88 -3.61 -1.53
CA LEU A 174 19.69 -4.09 -0.42
C LEU A 174 19.81 -5.62 -0.51
N GLU A 175 21.04 -6.13 -0.58
CA GLU A 175 21.30 -7.57 -0.69
C GLU A 175 21.79 -8.17 0.65
N GLY A 176 22.49 -7.38 1.47
CA GLY A 176 23.13 -7.86 2.70
C GLY A 176 23.59 -6.76 3.66
N LYS A 177 23.88 -7.16 4.90
CA LYS A 177 24.65 -6.39 5.90
C LYS A 177 25.77 -7.28 6.43
N ALA A 178 26.98 -6.78 6.55
CA ALA A 178 28.11 -7.55 7.06
C ALA A 178 29.08 -6.70 7.89
N THR A 179 29.77 -7.34 8.83
CA THR A 179 30.73 -6.71 9.74
C THR A 179 32.15 -6.89 9.21
N PHE A 180 32.82 -5.83 8.79
CA PHE A 180 34.15 -5.90 8.20
C PHE A 180 35.22 -5.35 9.16
N ASN A 181 36.36 -6.03 9.23
CA ASN A 181 37.52 -5.64 10.01
C ASN A 181 38.61 -5.06 9.10
N TYR A 182 38.86 -3.76 9.20
CA TYR A 182 39.85 -3.04 8.39
C TYR A 182 40.73 -2.18 9.30
N LEU A 183 42.05 -2.30 9.20
CA LEU A 183 43.04 -1.57 10.02
C LEU A 183 42.73 -1.57 11.53
N ASN A 184 42.32 -2.73 12.07
CA ASN A 184 41.88 -2.94 13.47
C ASN A 184 40.62 -2.17 13.90
N GLN A 185 39.84 -1.65 12.96
CA GLN A 185 38.49 -1.12 13.20
C GLN A 185 37.44 -2.11 12.69
N THR A 186 36.42 -2.35 13.50
CA THR A 186 35.27 -3.20 13.16
C THR A 186 34.10 -2.32 12.77
N ASN A 187 33.74 -2.30 11.49
CA ASN A 187 32.69 -1.45 10.93
C ASN A 187 31.61 -2.30 10.24
N GLU A 188 30.35 -1.90 10.37
CA GLU A 188 29.25 -2.54 9.65
C GLU A 188 28.97 -1.81 8.34
N TRP A 189 28.70 -2.59 7.29
CA TRP A 189 28.40 -2.09 5.94
C TRP A 189 27.18 -2.81 5.37
N TYR A 190 26.37 -2.08 4.59
CA TYR A 190 25.37 -2.66 3.70
C TYR A 190 25.99 -2.97 2.34
N LEU A 191 25.60 -4.11 1.76
CA LEU A 191 25.86 -4.48 0.38
C LEU A 191 24.63 -4.15 -0.48
N LEU A 192 24.83 -3.27 -1.44
CA LEU A 192 23.83 -2.82 -2.41
C LEU A 192 24.06 -3.46 -3.78
N SER A 193 23.02 -3.47 -4.60
CA SER A 193 23.16 -3.75 -6.04
C SER A 193 22.28 -2.85 -6.91
N TRP A 194 22.71 -2.65 -8.16
CA TRP A 194 21.95 -1.94 -9.18
C TRP A 194 22.26 -2.49 -10.58
N ILE A 195 21.43 -2.12 -11.57
CA ILE A 195 21.64 -2.45 -12.98
C ILE A 195 22.31 -1.27 -13.68
N GLU A 196 23.47 -1.52 -14.25
CA GLU A 196 24.25 -0.54 -14.99
C GLU A 196 24.63 -1.11 -16.36
N ASN A 197 24.25 -0.40 -17.43
CA ASN A 197 24.44 -0.85 -18.80
C ASN A 197 23.94 -2.29 -19.07
N GLY A 198 22.87 -2.69 -18.38
CA GLY A 198 22.26 -4.03 -18.48
C GLY A 198 22.90 -5.13 -17.61
N ASN A 199 23.90 -4.81 -16.78
CA ASN A 199 24.60 -5.76 -15.90
C ASN A 199 24.36 -5.40 -14.43
N THR A 200 24.37 -6.39 -13.54
CA THR A 200 24.30 -6.12 -12.09
C THR A 200 25.66 -5.67 -11.54
N THR A 201 25.73 -4.41 -11.11
CA THR A 201 26.84 -3.87 -10.30
C THR A 201 26.52 -4.06 -8.82
N TYR A 202 27.55 -4.20 -7.99
CA TYR A 202 27.47 -4.32 -6.54
C TYR A 202 28.40 -3.29 -5.89
N GLY A 203 28.05 -2.81 -4.70
CA GLY A 203 28.87 -1.87 -3.95
C GLY A 203 28.45 -1.73 -2.49
N TYR A 204 29.31 -1.12 -1.69
CA TYR A 204 29.18 -1.05 -0.24
C TYR A 204 28.89 0.36 0.24
N VAL A 205 28.11 0.49 1.31
CA VAL A 205 27.87 1.76 2.01
C VAL A 205 27.85 1.54 3.53
N THR A 206 28.32 2.52 4.29
CA THR A 206 28.32 2.45 5.76
C THR A 206 26.89 2.53 6.31
N VAL A 207 26.63 1.87 7.45
CA VAL A 207 25.26 1.67 7.95
C VAL A 207 24.54 2.93 8.43
N ASP A 208 25.22 4.06 8.56
CA ASP A 208 24.66 5.36 8.91
C ASP A 208 23.97 6.08 7.73
N LYS A 209 24.23 5.66 6.48
CA LYS A 209 23.75 6.39 5.28
C LYS A 209 22.29 6.14 4.92
N GLY A 210 21.66 5.11 5.47
CA GLY A 210 20.30 4.74 5.10
C GLY A 210 19.64 3.75 6.04
N VAL A 211 18.31 3.65 5.90
CA VAL A 211 17.45 2.78 6.70
C VAL A 211 16.97 1.61 5.83
N PRO A 212 17.24 0.34 6.23
CA PRO A 212 16.67 -0.83 5.57
C PRO A 212 15.14 -0.82 5.61
N ARG A 213 14.54 -1.10 4.46
CA ARG A 213 13.10 -1.27 4.24
C ARG A 213 12.84 -2.59 3.53
N LYS A 214 11.68 -3.18 3.76
CA LYS A 214 11.21 -4.35 3.01
C LYS A 214 9.69 -4.40 2.88
N PHE A 215 9.21 -5.24 1.97
CA PHE A 215 7.82 -5.69 1.99
C PHE A 215 7.64 -6.81 3.03
N ARG A 216 6.54 -6.78 3.78
CA ARG A 216 6.20 -7.82 4.78
C ARG A 216 5.04 -8.68 4.29
N PHE A 217 5.22 -9.37 3.16
CA PHE A 217 4.18 -10.24 2.58
C PHE A 217 3.75 -11.37 3.54
N ASP A 218 4.63 -11.80 4.43
CA ASP A 218 4.34 -12.67 5.56
C ASP A 218 3.27 -12.07 6.48
N LYS A 219 3.45 -10.82 6.90
CA LYS A 219 2.48 -10.12 7.78
C LYS A 219 1.21 -9.70 7.04
N MET A 220 1.32 -9.28 5.78
CA MET A 220 0.15 -9.01 4.94
C MET A 220 -0.74 -10.26 4.81
N SER A 221 -0.14 -11.46 4.68
CA SER A 221 -0.87 -12.74 4.69
C SER A 221 -1.53 -13.05 6.04
N GLU A 222 -0.81 -12.85 7.15
CA GLU A 222 -1.34 -13.06 8.51
C GLU A 222 -2.54 -12.14 8.82
N GLU A 223 -2.46 -10.86 8.44
CA GLU A 223 -3.54 -9.87 8.61
C GLU A 223 -4.79 -10.23 7.79
N ILE A 224 -4.61 -10.58 6.51
CA ILE A 224 -5.72 -10.97 5.61
C ILE A 224 -6.47 -12.19 6.18
N LYS A 225 -5.74 -13.24 6.58
CA LYS A 225 -6.33 -14.46 7.17
C LYS A 225 -7.02 -14.19 8.51
N SER A 226 -6.47 -13.26 9.30
CA SER A 226 -7.08 -12.86 10.58
C SER A 226 -8.41 -12.15 10.36
N LEU A 227 -8.51 -11.31 9.33
CA LEU A 227 -9.76 -10.67 8.93
C LEU A 227 -10.75 -11.68 8.35
N GLU A 228 -10.32 -12.53 7.42
CA GLU A 228 -11.11 -13.61 6.82
C GLU A 228 -11.78 -14.49 7.91
N PHE A 229 -10.99 -14.97 8.87
CA PHE A 229 -11.47 -15.78 10.00
C PHE A 229 -12.45 -15.05 10.93
N GLU A 230 -12.27 -13.74 11.16
CA GLU A 230 -13.20 -12.97 11.98
C GLU A 230 -14.55 -12.73 11.29
N LEU A 231 -14.53 -12.44 9.99
CA LEU A 231 -15.73 -12.23 9.17
C LEU A 231 -16.51 -13.53 8.93
N GLU A 232 -15.84 -14.68 8.85
CA GLU A 232 -16.50 -16.01 8.81
C GLU A 232 -17.18 -16.37 10.15
N LYS A 233 -16.61 -15.93 11.27
CA LYS A 233 -16.95 -16.45 12.61
C LYS A 233 -18.01 -15.63 13.36
N TYR A 234 -18.13 -14.35 13.07
CA TYR A 234 -19.04 -13.43 13.76
C TYR A 234 -19.91 -12.68 12.76
N GLN A 235 -21.12 -12.28 13.17
CA GLN A 235 -21.78 -11.18 12.48
C GLN A 235 -20.89 -9.94 12.65
N TYR A 236 -20.64 -9.22 11.57
CA TYR A 236 -19.83 -8.00 11.58
C TYR A 236 -20.62 -6.81 11.05
N GLY A 237 -20.20 -5.63 11.47
CA GLY A 237 -20.62 -4.35 10.90
C GLY A 237 -19.41 -3.43 10.77
N TYR A 238 -19.65 -2.17 10.46
CA TYR A 238 -18.60 -1.16 10.46
C TYR A 238 -19.03 0.12 11.19
N ILE A 239 -18.04 0.82 11.75
CA ILE A 239 -18.27 2.13 12.37
C ILE A 239 -18.68 3.12 11.29
N SER A 240 -19.82 3.76 11.45
CA SER A 240 -20.28 4.82 10.57
C SER A 240 -20.47 6.11 11.35
N ASN A 241 -19.60 7.09 11.10
CA ASN A 241 -19.76 8.45 11.61
C ASN A 241 -19.06 9.54 10.77
N TYR A 242 -18.81 9.32 9.47
CA TYR A 242 -18.25 10.35 8.58
C TYR A 242 -18.93 11.72 8.78
N LYS A 243 -18.12 12.75 9.01
CA LYS A 243 -18.51 14.13 9.36
C LYS A 243 -19.53 14.26 10.52
N ASP A 244 -19.48 13.38 11.52
CA ASP A 244 -20.38 13.29 12.68
C ASP A 244 -21.86 13.04 12.31
N ARG A 245 -22.13 12.42 11.15
CA ARG A 245 -23.50 12.21 10.63
C ARG A 245 -24.43 11.42 11.55
N ASN A 246 -23.87 10.57 12.43
CA ASN A 246 -24.59 9.77 13.41
C ASN A 246 -24.43 10.33 14.84
N GLY A 247 -23.95 11.58 14.98
CA GLY A 247 -23.81 12.34 16.23
C GLY A 247 -22.36 12.54 16.67
N SER A 248 -22.07 13.66 17.31
CA SER A 248 -20.75 13.92 17.89
C SER A 248 -20.51 13.08 19.16
N PRO A 249 -19.40 12.33 19.26
CA PRO A 249 -19.06 11.60 20.48
C PRO A 249 -18.77 12.50 21.70
N PRO A 250 -18.92 11.99 22.93
CA PRO A 250 -18.46 12.68 24.14
C PRO A 250 -16.93 12.89 24.11
N LEU A 251 -16.47 13.95 24.78
CA LEU A 251 -15.06 14.33 24.88
C LEU A 251 -14.38 13.67 26.09
N ILE A 252 -13.24 12.99 25.90
CA ILE A 252 -12.48 12.38 27.00
C ILE A 252 -11.81 13.49 27.82
N ASN A 253 -12.29 13.72 29.05
CA ASN A 253 -11.79 14.78 29.94
C ASN A 253 -11.73 16.17 29.27
N GLY A 254 -12.70 16.47 28.39
CA GLY A 254 -12.76 17.70 27.61
C GLY A 254 -11.83 17.76 26.39
N LYS A 255 -11.07 16.70 26.10
CA LYS A 255 -10.24 16.58 24.89
C LYS A 255 -11.00 15.89 23.76
N ALA A 256 -10.72 16.32 22.53
CA ALA A 256 -11.29 15.73 21.31
C ALA A 256 -10.40 14.65 20.67
N VAL A 257 -9.43 14.11 21.42
CA VAL A 257 -8.49 13.05 21.02
C VAL A 257 -8.27 12.12 22.22
N ASP A 258 -8.20 10.81 21.99
CA ASP A 258 -7.90 9.82 23.03
C ASP A 258 -6.40 9.59 23.24
N SER A 259 -6.04 8.67 24.14
CA SER A 259 -4.65 8.27 24.42
C SER A 259 -3.96 7.52 23.28
N PHE A 260 -4.67 7.20 22.20
CA PHE A 260 -4.19 6.46 21.03
C PHE A 260 -4.16 7.34 19.75
N GLY A 261 -4.36 8.66 19.89
CA GLY A 261 -4.32 9.62 18.77
C GLY A 261 -5.60 9.69 17.92
N ILE A 262 -6.63 8.90 18.24
CA ILE A 262 -7.89 8.89 17.50
C ILE A 262 -8.76 10.06 17.97
N GLN A 263 -9.42 10.77 17.04
CA GLN A 263 -10.31 11.89 17.41
C GLN A 263 -11.69 11.42 17.85
N ALA A 264 -12.39 12.29 18.58
CA ALA A 264 -13.85 12.26 18.68
C ALA A 264 -14.52 12.47 17.32
N TYR A 265 -14.06 13.49 16.56
CA TYR A 265 -14.64 13.84 15.27
C TYR A 265 -14.47 12.71 14.25
N GLN A 266 -15.60 12.26 13.68
CA GLN A 266 -15.74 11.13 12.75
C GLN A 266 -15.40 9.75 13.35
N SER A 267 -15.68 9.56 14.64
CA SER A 267 -15.50 8.29 15.35
C SER A 267 -16.74 7.89 16.15
N ALA A 268 -16.72 6.70 16.74
CA ALA A 268 -17.67 6.25 17.76
C ALA A 268 -16.99 6.18 19.14
N PRO A 269 -17.70 6.45 20.24
CA PRO A 269 -17.22 6.16 21.58
C PRO A 269 -17.34 4.66 21.88
N ALA A 270 -16.23 4.03 22.24
CA ALA A 270 -16.14 2.60 22.56
C ALA A 270 -15.82 2.43 24.06
N TYR A 271 -16.87 2.16 24.84
CA TYR A 271 -16.80 2.08 26.30
C TYR A 271 -16.32 0.70 26.77
N TYR A 272 -15.42 0.65 27.75
CA TYR A 272 -15.02 -0.62 28.38
C TYR A 272 -16.16 -1.23 29.23
N SER A 273 -17.10 -0.41 29.71
CA SER A 273 -18.27 -0.84 30.47
C SER A 273 -19.46 0.11 30.26
N LEU A 274 -20.67 -0.43 30.21
CA LEU A 274 -21.90 0.38 30.19
C LEU A 274 -22.19 1.05 31.53
N GLU A 275 -21.63 0.54 32.63
CA GLU A 275 -21.83 1.06 33.99
C GLU A 275 -20.81 2.16 34.36
N ASN A 276 -19.69 2.27 33.63
CA ASN A 276 -18.72 3.37 33.75
C ASN A 276 -18.41 3.97 32.37
N LYS A 277 -19.23 4.93 31.94
CA LYS A 277 -19.08 5.61 30.64
C LYS A 277 -18.10 6.78 30.64
N ASN A 278 -17.36 6.99 31.73
CA ASN A 278 -16.29 7.99 31.78
C ASN A 278 -14.99 7.48 31.13
N GLU A 279 -14.86 6.16 30.98
CA GLU A 279 -13.69 5.49 30.41
C GLU A 279 -14.06 4.81 29.09
N PHE A 280 -13.48 5.33 28.01
CA PHE A 280 -13.67 4.85 26.63
C PHE A 280 -12.48 5.26 25.77
N ARG A 281 -12.40 4.65 24.59
CA ARG A 281 -11.54 5.08 23.47
C ARG A 281 -12.40 5.42 22.26
N TYR A 282 -11.80 5.97 21.21
CA TYR A 282 -12.50 6.18 19.94
C TYR A 282 -12.22 5.05 18.94
N PHE A 283 -13.25 4.61 18.22
CA PHE A 283 -13.12 3.79 17.03
C PHE A 283 -13.48 4.66 15.81
N PRO A 284 -12.60 4.84 14.81
CA PRO A 284 -12.86 5.73 13.68
C PRO A 284 -13.87 5.18 12.66
N ASP A 285 -14.56 6.06 11.94
CA ASP A 285 -15.41 5.73 10.77
C ASP A 285 -14.70 4.76 9.81
N GLY A 286 -15.45 3.81 9.25
CA GLY A 286 -14.98 2.76 8.35
C GLY A 286 -14.44 1.49 9.00
N MET A 287 -14.06 1.54 10.28
CA MET A 287 -13.47 0.41 10.98
C MET A 287 -14.44 -0.76 11.07
N LEU A 288 -14.00 -1.95 10.65
CA LEU A 288 -14.76 -3.20 10.76
C LEU A 288 -14.77 -3.68 12.22
N VAL A 289 -15.93 -4.18 12.67
CA VAL A 289 -16.13 -4.67 14.04
C VAL A 289 -16.96 -5.96 14.06
N SER A 290 -16.44 -6.96 14.77
CA SER A 290 -17.15 -8.22 15.06
C SER A 290 -18.14 -8.00 16.20
N ILE A 291 -19.43 -8.30 15.96
CA ILE A 291 -20.51 -8.19 16.95
C ILE A 291 -20.52 -9.44 17.82
N LEU A 292 -20.63 -9.24 19.14
CA LEU A 292 -20.53 -10.28 20.15
C LEU A 292 -21.81 -10.44 20.98
N ASP A 293 -22.49 -9.32 21.28
CA ASP A 293 -23.67 -9.27 22.15
C ASP A 293 -24.44 -7.93 21.98
N GLU A 294 -25.61 -7.79 22.60
CA GLU A 294 -26.43 -6.57 22.61
C GLU A 294 -27.05 -6.29 23.99
N ASP A 295 -26.83 -5.09 24.55
CA ASP A 295 -27.48 -4.62 25.78
C ASP A 295 -27.73 -3.10 25.75
N LYS A 296 -28.80 -2.62 26.40
CA LYS A 296 -29.14 -1.19 26.63
C LYS A 296 -28.93 -0.28 25.38
N GLY A 297 -29.26 -0.76 24.18
CA GLY A 297 -29.10 0.01 22.93
C GLY A 297 -27.65 0.20 22.45
N HIS A 298 -26.74 -0.68 22.88
CA HIS A 298 -25.34 -0.74 22.47
C HIS A 298 -25.05 -2.16 21.96
N PHE A 299 -24.17 -2.28 20.96
CA PHE A 299 -23.56 -3.56 20.62
C PHE A 299 -22.28 -3.76 21.42
N LYS A 300 -22.05 -4.98 21.89
CA LYS A 300 -20.74 -5.43 22.36
C LYS A 300 -19.95 -5.89 21.14
N VAL A 301 -18.73 -5.38 20.98
CA VAL A 301 -17.90 -5.60 19.80
C VAL A 301 -16.44 -5.86 20.15
N LYS A 302 -15.70 -6.38 19.17
CA LYS A 302 -14.23 -6.36 19.12
C LYS A 302 -13.76 -6.07 17.69
N ASN A 303 -12.46 -5.83 17.51
CA ASN A 303 -11.81 -5.81 16.21
C ASN A 303 -10.40 -6.45 16.35
N LEU A 304 -9.61 -6.45 15.27
CA LEU A 304 -8.25 -7.03 15.26
C LEU A 304 -7.16 -6.08 15.78
N ALA A 305 -7.37 -4.77 15.71
CA ALA A 305 -6.35 -3.77 16.02
C ALA A 305 -6.28 -3.38 17.51
N TYR A 306 -7.43 -3.44 18.20
CA TYR A 306 -7.62 -2.91 19.54
C TYR A 306 -8.01 -4.04 20.49
N GLU A 307 -7.06 -4.50 21.31
CA GLU A 307 -7.28 -5.57 22.28
C GLU A 307 -8.49 -5.30 23.19
N GLY A 308 -9.25 -6.36 23.49
CA GLY A 308 -10.41 -6.33 24.41
C GLY A 308 -11.77 -6.37 23.72
N GLU A 309 -12.81 -6.15 24.51
CA GLU A 309 -14.21 -6.07 24.08
C GLU A 309 -14.78 -4.72 24.53
N TYR A 310 -15.60 -4.11 23.69
CA TYR A 310 -16.06 -2.72 23.85
C TYR A 310 -17.56 -2.60 23.59
N TRP A 311 -18.21 -1.63 24.22
CA TRP A 311 -19.61 -1.31 23.98
C TRP A 311 -19.73 -0.04 23.14
N ILE A 312 -20.43 -0.11 22.01
CA ILE A 312 -20.64 1.01 21.09
C ILE A 312 -22.14 1.28 20.92
N PRO A 313 -22.63 2.53 21.06
CA PRO A 313 -24.04 2.86 20.84
C PRO A 313 -24.48 2.51 19.43
N LYS A 314 -25.64 1.83 19.28
CA LYS A 314 -26.10 1.25 18.01
C LYS A 314 -26.04 2.18 16.80
N GLN A 315 -26.36 3.47 16.98
CA GLN A 315 -26.37 4.49 15.92
C GLN A 315 -25.03 4.66 15.18
N PHE A 316 -23.91 4.23 15.79
CA PHE A 316 -22.59 4.32 15.19
C PHE A 316 -22.14 3.06 14.43
N ILE A 317 -22.94 1.99 14.41
CA ILE A 317 -22.62 0.76 13.68
C ILE A 317 -23.65 0.59 12.56
N SER A 318 -23.17 0.45 11.33
CA SER A 318 -24.02 0.13 10.17
C SER A 318 -23.74 -1.30 9.69
N PHE A 319 -24.80 -1.92 9.18
CA PHE A 319 -24.78 -3.18 8.45
C PHE A 319 -25.21 -2.98 6.98
N ASP A 320 -25.51 -1.74 6.59
CA ASP A 320 -26.00 -1.37 5.26
C ASP A 320 -24.82 -1.17 4.30
N ASP A 321 -24.97 -1.58 3.05
CA ASP A 321 -23.92 -1.56 2.02
C ASP A 321 -22.59 -2.19 2.50
N ASN A 322 -22.63 -3.12 3.46
CA ASN A 322 -21.47 -3.71 4.14
C ASN A 322 -20.63 -4.58 3.17
N LEU A 323 -19.55 -5.21 3.66
CA LEU A 323 -18.92 -6.26 2.85
C LEU A 323 -19.92 -7.41 2.63
N ASP A 324 -20.12 -7.79 1.37
CA ASP A 324 -20.84 -8.99 0.96
C ASP A 324 -19.88 -10.21 1.03
N ASN A 325 -18.61 -10.01 0.64
CA ASN A 325 -17.53 -10.99 0.74
C ASN A 325 -16.19 -10.27 1.02
N LEU A 326 -15.20 -11.01 1.52
CA LEU A 326 -13.80 -10.53 1.55
C LEU A 326 -13.06 -11.02 0.30
N ASN A 327 -13.33 -10.41 -0.85
CA ASN A 327 -12.72 -10.81 -2.13
C ASN A 327 -11.45 -9.99 -2.48
N LYS A 328 -11.28 -8.80 -1.90
CA LYS A 328 -10.19 -7.86 -2.23
C LYS A 328 -9.65 -7.22 -0.95
N VAL A 329 -8.33 -7.07 -0.86
CA VAL A 329 -7.68 -6.36 0.26
C VAL A 329 -6.53 -5.47 -0.23
N ILE A 330 -6.51 -4.22 0.23
CA ILE A 330 -5.34 -3.35 0.22
C ILE A 330 -4.67 -3.48 1.59
N VAL A 331 -3.40 -3.90 1.67
CA VAL A 331 -2.65 -3.92 2.94
C VAL A 331 -1.52 -2.89 2.88
N VAL A 332 -1.51 -1.95 3.82
CA VAL A 332 -0.58 -0.82 3.90
C VAL A 332 0.34 -0.99 5.12
N ASP A 333 1.64 -0.99 4.87
CA ASP A 333 2.73 -1.11 5.84
C ASP A 333 3.21 0.29 6.26
N LYS A 334 2.81 0.77 7.46
CA LYS A 334 3.23 2.08 7.95
C LYS A 334 4.72 2.15 8.24
N THR A 335 5.33 1.14 8.86
CA THR A 335 6.77 1.16 9.18
C THR A 335 7.64 1.28 7.92
N ASN A 336 7.32 0.54 6.85
CA ASN A 336 8.13 0.49 5.63
C ASN A 336 7.68 1.46 4.54
N GLN A 337 6.50 2.11 4.69
CA GLN A 337 5.92 3.02 3.70
C GLN A 337 5.69 2.32 2.35
N ASN A 338 5.01 1.17 2.38
CA ASN A 338 4.64 0.42 1.17
C ASN A 338 3.27 -0.24 1.31
N GLU A 339 2.71 -0.71 0.21
CA GLU A 339 1.43 -1.43 0.20
C GLU A 339 1.40 -2.54 -0.85
N ALA A 340 0.49 -3.50 -0.67
CA ALA A 340 0.19 -4.53 -1.64
C ALA A 340 -1.31 -4.81 -1.73
N LEU A 341 -1.75 -5.17 -2.94
CA LEU A 341 -3.14 -5.50 -3.26
C LEU A 341 -3.26 -7.00 -3.51
N PHE A 342 -4.26 -7.60 -2.87
CA PHE A 342 -4.55 -9.02 -2.91
C PHE A 342 -6.01 -9.25 -3.33
N GLU A 343 -6.22 -10.27 -4.15
CA GLU A 343 -7.52 -10.67 -4.69
C GLU A 343 -7.75 -12.16 -4.45
N ASN A 344 -8.88 -12.54 -3.86
CA ASN A 344 -9.23 -13.94 -3.61
C ASN A 344 -9.76 -14.56 -4.91
N ARG A 345 -8.99 -15.50 -5.47
CA ARG A 345 -9.28 -16.17 -6.74
C ARG A 345 -9.55 -17.65 -6.50
N ASN A 346 -10.83 -17.98 -6.29
CA ASN A 346 -11.32 -19.35 -6.05
C ASN A 346 -10.80 -19.95 -4.72
N GLY A 347 -10.77 -19.17 -3.65
CA GLY A 347 -10.30 -19.63 -2.33
C GLY A 347 -8.77 -19.57 -2.17
N ARG A 348 -8.09 -18.73 -2.94
CA ARG A 348 -6.64 -18.44 -2.80
C ARG A 348 -6.35 -16.97 -3.03
N TRP A 349 -5.63 -16.37 -2.10
CA TRP A 349 -5.18 -14.99 -2.19
C TRP A 349 -4.07 -14.84 -3.22
N THR A 350 -4.30 -13.96 -4.21
CA THR A 350 -3.37 -13.65 -5.29
C THR A 350 -2.89 -12.20 -5.12
N MET A 351 -1.58 -11.97 -5.01
CA MET A 351 -1.01 -10.63 -5.07
C MET A 351 -1.03 -10.11 -6.51
N ILE A 352 -1.74 -8.99 -6.72
CA ILE A 352 -1.95 -8.36 -8.04
C ILE A 352 -1.18 -7.04 -8.20
N SER A 353 -0.68 -6.46 -7.11
CA SER A 353 0.19 -5.29 -7.12
C SER A 353 0.95 -5.21 -5.81
N TYR A 354 2.16 -4.64 -5.85
CA TYR A 354 2.82 -4.06 -4.70
C TYR A 354 3.45 -2.72 -5.12
N THR A 355 3.50 -1.74 -4.23
CA THR A 355 4.04 -0.40 -4.52
C THR A 355 4.58 0.26 -3.26
N LEU A 356 5.31 1.35 -3.44
CA LEU A 356 5.61 2.32 -2.39
C LEU A 356 4.42 3.26 -2.18
N ALA A 357 4.17 3.63 -0.93
CA ALA A 357 3.07 4.50 -0.51
C ALA A 357 3.54 5.47 0.59
N THR A 358 2.82 6.55 0.85
CA THR A 358 3.13 7.50 1.94
C THR A 358 1.93 7.75 2.83
N THR A 359 2.06 7.42 4.12
CA THR A 359 0.96 7.47 5.09
C THR A 359 0.91 8.82 5.83
N GLY A 360 -0.07 8.93 6.74
CA GLY A 360 -0.26 10.05 7.64
C GLY A 360 0.79 10.13 8.75
N MET A 361 1.26 11.34 9.06
CA MET A 361 2.30 11.56 10.08
C MET A 361 1.70 11.77 11.49
N SER A 362 2.26 11.07 12.48
CA SER A 362 1.92 11.21 13.89
C SER A 362 2.66 12.39 14.53
N GLU A 363 1.92 13.39 15.02
CA GLU A 363 2.46 14.59 15.66
C GLU A 363 1.42 15.27 16.57
N GLU A 364 1.86 16.13 17.49
CA GLU A 364 0.95 16.91 18.33
C GLU A 364 -0.05 17.72 17.49
N ASN A 365 -1.34 17.56 17.81
CA ASN A 365 -2.49 18.20 17.12
C ASN A 365 -2.71 17.73 15.67
N LYS A 366 -2.07 16.64 15.23
CA LYS A 366 -2.27 16.00 13.92
C LYS A 366 -2.59 14.53 14.11
N TYR A 367 -2.92 13.86 13.00
CA TYR A 367 -3.71 12.63 13.03
C TYR A 367 -3.14 11.59 12.07
N GLU A 368 -2.51 10.57 12.63
CA GLU A 368 -1.93 9.45 11.89
C GLU A 368 -2.99 8.68 11.05
N THR A 369 -2.54 7.91 10.07
CA THR A 369 -3.39 6.89 9.43
C THR A 369 -3.73 5.81 10.47
N PRO A 370 -5.01 5.57 10.81
CA PRO A 370 -5.36 4.69 11.91
C PRO A 370 -5.09 3.22 11.57
N THR A 371 -4.41 2.50 12.46
CA THR A 371 -4.16 1.06 12.35
C THR A 371 -5.46 0.25 12.45
N GLY A 372 -5.57 -0.82 11.66
CA GLY A 372 -6.64 -1.80 11.71
C GLY A 372 -7.31 -2.10 10.36
N SER A 373 -8.42 -2.84 10.43
CA SER A 373 -9.20 -3.27 9.26
C SER A 373 -10.40 -2.36 9.02
N PHE A 374 -10.58 -1.94 7.77
CA PHE A 374 -11.61 -1.01 7.31
C PHE A 374 -12.29 -1.57 6.05
N LYS A 375 -13.54 -1.19 5.78
CA LYS A 375 -14.13 -1.38 4.45
C LYS A 375 -13.81 -0.19 3.54
N VAL A 376 -13.87 -0.37 2.22
CA VAL A 376 -13.97 0.76 1.29
C VAL A 376 -15.36 1.40 1.44
N LEU A 377 -15.40 2.73 1.57
CA LEU A 377 -16.61 3.49 1.90
C LEU A 377 -17.13 4.37 0.76
N GLN A 378 -16.25 4.79 -0.15
CA GLN A 378 -16.56 5.70 -1.25
C GLN A 378 -15.41 5.70 -2.25
N LYS A 379 -15.71 5.91 -3.54
CA LYS A 379 -14.71 6.25 -4.56
C LYS A 379 -15.01 7.64 -5.13
N ARG A 380 -13.97 8.45 -5.38
CA ARG A 380 -14.04 9.78 -6.04
C ARG A 380 -12.89 9.91 -7.04
N ASP A 381 -13.19 10.28 -8.29
CA ASP A 381 -12.21 10.53 -9.36
C ASP A 381 -11.31 11.73 -9.04
N LYS A 382 -11.90 12.77 -8.43
CA LYS A 382 -11.24 13.89 -7.75
C LYS A 382 -11.99 14.17 -6.45
N PHE A 383 -11.26 14.40 -5.37
CA PHE A 383 -11.84 14.97 -4.14
C PHE A 383 -11.09 16.23 -3.72
N TYR A 384 -11.83 17.26 -3.34
CA TYR A 384 -11.27 18.59 -3.08
C TYR A 384 -10.84 18.73 -1.62
N TYR A 385 -9.77 19.49 -1.38
CA TYR A 385 -9.26 19.72 -0.02
C TYR A 385 -9.02 21.21 0.28
N LEU A 386 -9.22 21.58 1.54
CA LEU A 386 -8.99 22.92 2.06
C LEU A 386 -7.51 23.22 2.32
N ASN A 387 -7.10 24.47 2.09
CA ASN A 387 -5.89 25.02 2.67
C ASN A 387 -6.13 25.30 4.17
N HIS A 388 -5.31 24.72 5.04
CA HIS A 388 -5.48 24.82 6.50
C HIS A 388 -5.42 26.26 7.06
N ARG A 389 -4.76 27.20 6.37
CA ARG A 389 -4.63 28.59 6.82
C ARG A 389 -5.76 29.51 6.35
N THR A 390 -6.33 29.25 5.18
CA THR A 390 -7.33 30.15 4.55
C THR A 390 -8.74 29.60 4.55
N ASN A 391 -8.93 28.30 4.81
CA ASN A 391 -10.21 27.58 4.66
C ASN A 391 -10.86 27.79 3.27
N GLN A 392 -10.05 28.03 2.25
CA GLN A 392 -10.44 27.96 0.84
C GLN A 392 -9.94 26.67 0.21
N ILE A 393 -10.59 26.21 -0.87
CA ILE A 393 -10.12 25.07 -1.66
C ILE A 393 -8.69 25.32 -2.14
N ALA A 394 -7.75 24.48 -1.71
CA ALA A 394 -6.36 24.49 -2.18
C ALA A 394 -6.25 23.79 -3.53
N GLY A 395 -6.89 22.63 -3.65
CA GLY A 395 -6.68 21.71 -4.75
C GLY A 395 -7.58 20.48 -4.68
N TYR A 396 -7.18 19.44 -5.39
CA TYR A 396 -7.80 18.11 -5.34
C TYR A 396 -6.76 17.00 -5.26
N ALA A 397 -7.15 15.83 -4.76
CA ALA A 397 -6.41 14.59 -4.96
C ALA A 397 -7.15 13.71 -5.98
N PRO A 398 -6.44 13.11 -6.96
CA PRO A 398 -7.05 12.23 -7.94
C PRO A 398 -7.22 10.79 -7.41
N TYR A 399 -8.21 10.08 -7.93
CA TYR A 399 -8.45 8.64 -7.74
C TYR A 399 -8.49 8.22 -6.26
N GLY A 400 -9.33 8.90 -5.48
CA GLY A 400 -9.49 8.66 -4.06
C GLY A 400 -10.43 7.48 -3.75
N THR A 401 -9.91 6.48 -3.06
CA THR A 401 -10.67 5.35 -2.48
C THR A 401 -10.73 5.52 -0.96
N ARG A 402 -11.87 5.98 -0.44
CA ARG A 402 -12.09 6.31 0.98
C ARG A 402 -12.22 5.04 1.82
N PHE A 403 -11.55 4.98 2.97
CA PHE A 403 -11.66 3.84 3.89
C PHE A 403 -11.91 4.23 5.35
N SER A 404 -11.54 5.45 5.79
CA SER A 404 -11.82 5.87 7.17
C SER A 404 -11.92 7.38 7.31
N ALA A 405 -13.07 7.91 7.75
CA ALA A 405 -13.29 9.35 7.89
C ALA A 405 -12.86 10.11 6.60
N GLY A 406 -12.03 11.16 6.71
CA GLY A 406 -11.40 11.85 5.57
C GLY A 406 -10.09 11.21 5.06
N ALA A 407 -9.86 9.91 5.29
CA ALA A 407 -8.69 9.17 4.81
C ALA A 407 -9.03 8.32 3.57
N TYR A 408 -8.19 8.48 2.54
CA TYR A 408 -8.31 7.82 1.25
C TYR A 408 -6.96 7.19 0.87
N VAL A 409 -7.00 6.10 0.10
CA VAL A 409 -5.89 5.73 -0.80
C VAL A 409 -6.04 6.60 -2.06
N HIS A 410 -5.05 7.41 -2.42
CA HIS A 410 -5.18 8.40 -3.50
C HIS A 410 -3.87 8.78 -4.20
N GLY A 411 -3.96 9.37 -5.39
CA GLY A 411 -2.80 9.82 -6.17
C GLY A 411 -2.22 11.16 -5.67
N ILE A 412 -1.17 11.66 -6.31
CA ILE A 412 -0.47 12.86 -5.81
C ILE A 412 -1.40 14.09 -5.83
N PRO A 413 -1.57 14.81 -4.70
CA PRO A 413 -2.39 16.01 -4.62
C PRO A 413 -1.94 17.11 -5.58
N VAL A 414 -2.92 17.76 -6.20
CA VAL A 414 -2.77 18.83 -7.18
C VAL A 414 -3.28 20.12 -6.56
N GLU A 415 -2.37 21.02 -6.17
CA GLU A 415 -2.73 22.36 -5.70
C GLU A 415 -2.94 23.33 -6.88
N TYR A 416 -3.97 24.17 -6.79
CA TYR A 416 -4.29 25.17 -7.81
C TYR A 416 -3.28 26.31 -7.79
N LYS A 417 -2.81 26.70 -8.98
CA LYS A 417 -2.01 27.92 -9.14
C LYS A 417 -2.93 29.12 -9.25
N VAL A 418 -2.60 30.20 -8.55
CA VAL A 418 -3.25 31.51 -8.76
C VAL A 418 -2.48 32.28 -9.82
N VAL A 419 -3.13 32.62 -10.92
CA VAL A 419 -2.59 33.46 -12.00
C VAL A 419 -3.63 34.54 -12.31
N ASP A 420 -3.22 35.80 -12.25
CA ASP A 420 -4.07 36.99 -12.46
C ASP A 420 -5.38 37.04 -11.64
N GLY A 421 -5.43 36.27 -10.54
CA GLY A 421 -6.58 36.13 -9.64
C GLY A 421 -7.41 34.85 -9.84
N GLU A 422 -7.24 34.15 -10.96
CA GLU A 422 -7.94 32.91 -11.28
C GLU A 422 -7.19 31.66 -10.79
N LYS A 423 -7.92 30.57 -10.53
CA LYS A 423 -7.35 29.27 -10.12
C LYS A 423 -7.20 28.35 -11.32
N ILE A 424 -5.96 27.99 -11.63
CA ILE A 424 -5.60 27.12 -12.76
C ILE A 424 -5.17 25.74 -12.23
N ASP A 425 -5.75 24.67 -12.80
CA ASP A 425 -5.33 23.28 -12.61
C ASP A 425 -3.99 23.05 -13.33
N PRO A 426 -2.86 22.79 -12.64
CA PRO A 426 -1.58 22.48 -13.28
C PRO A 426 -1.50 21.02 -13.77
N GLY A 427 -2.62 20.29 -13.78
CA GLY A 427 -2.76 18.89 -14.16
C GLY A 427 -2.33 17.93 -13.05
N MET A 428 -2.70 16.65 -13.20
CA MET A 428 -2.23 15.58 -12.33
C MET A 428 -0.69 15.43 -12.36
N LYS A 429 -0.12 14.80 -11.34
CA LYS A 429 1.31 14.54 -11.20
C LYS A 429 1.50 13.06 -10.93
N GLU A 430 2.42 12.41 -11.64
CA GLU A 430 2.57 10.95 -11.56
C GLU A 430 3.50 10.48 -10.44
N TYR A 431 4.58 11.22 -10.21
CA TYR A 431 5.69 10.79 -9.37
C TYR A 431 6.13 11.87 -8.38
N LEU A 432 6.43 11.44 -7.15
CA LEU A 432 7.20 12.18 -6.14
C LEU A 432 8.29 11.24 -5.61
N VAL A 433 9.52 11.72 -5.45
CA VAL A 433 10.63 10.91 -4.88
C VAL A 433 10.40 10.54 -3.42
N THR A 434 9.58 11.34 -2.72
CA THR A 434 9.21 11.19 -1.31
C THR A 434 8.18 10.09 -1.04
N ILE A 435 7.63 9.44 -2.09
CA ILE A 435 6.77 8.27 -1.92
C ILE A 435 7.62 7.10 -1.42
N GLY A 436 7.18 6.44 -0.34
CA GLY A 436 7.89 5.31 0.25
C GLY A 436 9.07 5.63 1.15
N THR A 437 9.21 6.87 1.63
CA THR A 437 10.36 7.29 2.46
C THR A 437 9.99 7.40 3.94
N THR A 438 9.16 8.39 4.27
CA THR A 438 8.57 8.67 5.60
C THR A 438 7.11 9.07 5.44
N PRO A 439 6.30 9.05 6.53
CA PRO A 439 4.95 9.64 6.53
C PRO A 439 4.99 11.14 6.22
N ARG A 440 4.10 11.62 5.34
CA ARG A 440 4.03 13.05 4.89
C ARG A 440 2.62 13.53 4.57
N SER A 441 1.62 12.64 4.55
CA SER A 441 0.21 13.02 4.42
C SER A 441 -0.36 13.45 5.79
N ALA A 442 -1.58 13.97 5.82
CA ALA A 442 -2.35 14.14 7.05
C ALA A 442 -2.79 12.77 7.58
N LYS A 443 -3.91 12.22 7.09
CA LYS A 443 -4.44 10.87 7.44
C LYS A 443 -4.34 9.83 6.30
N CYS A 444 -4.13 10.28 5.08
CA CYS A 444 -4.33 9.49 3.86
C CYS A 444 -3.15 8.58 3.50
N VAL A 445 -3.36 7.68 2.55
CA VAL A 445 -2.31 6.86 1.92
C VAL A 445 -2.10 7.38 0.50
N ARG A 446 -0.99 8.10 0.30
CA ARG A 446 -0.64 8.75 -0.98
C ARG A 446 0.23 7.80 -1.82
N ASN A 447 -0.24 7.49 -3.02
CA ASN A 447 0.43 6.63 -4.01
C ASN A 447 0.90 7.41 -5.25
N TYR A 448 1.63 6.73 -6.13
CA TYR A 448 1.77 7.16 -7.54
C TYR A 448 0.38 7.28 -8.17
N THR A 449 0.17 8.24 -9.07
CA THR A 449 -1.20 8.54 -9.55
C THR A 449 -1.75 7.44 -10.46
N SER A 450 -0.90 6.81 -11.27
CA SER A 450 -1.27 5.61 -12.05
C SER A 450 -1.65 4.43 -11.15
N HIS A 451 -0.94 4.21 -10.03
CA HIS A 451 -1.29 3.20 -9.04
C HIS A 451 -2.63 3.52 -8.36
N ALA A 452 -2.82 4.75 -7.90
CA ALA A 452 -4.08 5.16 -7.30
C ALA A 452 -5.27 5.02 -8.28
N LYS A 453 -5.05 5.26 -9.59
CA LYS A 453 -6.06 4.94 -10.61
C LYS A 453 -6.34 3.44 -10.67
N PHE A 454 -5.30 2.60 -10.69
CA PHE A 454 -5.47 1.14 -10.66
C PHE A 454 -6.26 0.69 -9.43
N VAL A 455 -5.97 1.22 -8.23
CA VAL A 455 -6.75 0.99 -7.01
C VAL A 455 -8.21 1.43 -7.18
N TYR A 456 -8.44 2.65 -7.67
CA TYR A 456 -9.77 3.22 -7.88
C TYR A 456 -10.61 2.42 -8.90
N ASP A 457 -9.99 1.95 -9.99
CA ASP A 457 -10.65 1.13 -11.01
C ASP A 457 -10.99 -0.27 -10.46
N TRP A 458 -10.06 -0.88 -9.72
CA TRP A 458 -10.15 -2.26 -9.20
C TRP A 458 -11.03 -2.42 -7.96
N ALA A 459 -10.95 -1.49 -7.00
CA ALA A 459 -11.60 -1.63 -5.70
C ALA A 459 -13.13 -1.55 -5.83
N ASP A 460 -13.82 -2.39 -5.06
CA ASP A 460 -15.27 -2.44 -4.96
C ASP A 460 -15.71 -2.19 -3.50
N MET A 461 -16.78 -1.42 -3.28
CA MET A 461 -17.23 -1.03 -1.94
C MET A 461 -17.78 -2.20 -1.10
N ASN A 462 -18.32 -3.23 -1.75
CA ASN A 462 -18.92 -4.39 -1.07
C ASN A 462 -17.96 -5.58 -0.98
N ASP A 463 -16.83 -5.54 -1.69
CA ASP A 463 -15.90 -6.68 -1.81
C ASP A 463 -14.47 -6.35 -1.31
N THR A 464 -14.18 -5.08 -0.97
CA THR A 464 -12.80 -4.61 -0.66
C THR A 464 -12.64 -4.08 0.76
N ALA A 465 -11.67 -4.67 1.47
CA ALA A 465 -11.14 -4.14 2.73
C ALA A 465 -9.84 -3.34 2.51
N VAL A 466 -9.53 -2.45 3.44
CA VAL A 466 -8.23 -1.82 3.62
C VAL A 466 -7.71 -2.18 5.00
N ILE A 467 -6.53 -2.77 5.09
CA ILE A 467 -5.85 -3.07 6.35
C ILE A 467 -4.63 -2.14 6.46
N ILE A 468 -4.56 -1.39 7.55
CA ILE A 468 -3.41 -0.57 7.91
C ILE A 468 -2.67 -1.28 9.03
N MET A 469 -1.42 -1.71 8.79
CA MET A 469 -0.58 -2.38 9.78
C MET A 469 0.65 -1.53 10.14
N ASP A 470 1.18 -1.76 11.35
CA ASP A 470 2.37 -1.07 11.90
C ASP A 470 3.68 -1.73 11.46
#